data_AF-A0A956Z8P0-F1
#
_entry.id   AF-A0A956Z8P0-F1
#
_cell.length_a   1.000
_cell.length_b   1.000
_cell.length_c   1.000
_cell.angle_alpha   90.00
_cell.angle_beta   90.00
_cell.angle_gamma   90.00
#
_symmetry.space_group_name_H-M   'P 1'
#
loop_
_entity.id
_entity.type
_entity.pdbx_description
1 polymer ?
#
loop_
_entity_poly.entity_id
_entity_poly.type
_entity_poly.pdbx_seq_one_letter_code
_entity_poly.pdbx_strand_id
1 'polypeptide(L)' 'SLKLIQRQRSERSYKVSVTRDFYSYFQLSGDKQELKERMSLAAAMAGPPTDEETGLHDPQDAVQDTEPVSNAAAS' A
#
# COMPACT_ATOMS: atom_id res chain seq x y z
N SER A 1 -21.39 16.34 -7.88
CA SER A 1 -20.25 15.42 -8.02
C SER A 1 -20.53 14.17 -7.21
N LEU A 2 -20.04 13.02 -7.67
CA LEU A 2 -20.09 11.78 -6.88
C LEU A 2 -19.25 11.96 -5.61
N LYS A 3 -19.85 11.80 -4.43
CA LYS A 3 -19.17 11.98 -3.14
C LYS A 3 -19.02 10.62 -2.47
N LEU A 4 -17.87 9.99 -2.64
CA LEU A 4 -17.59 8.64 -2.12
C LEU A 4 -17.15 8.61 -0.65
N ILE A 5 -16.60 9.72 -0.16
CA ILE A 5 -16.06 9.84 1.21
C ILE A 5 -16.61 11.11 1.85
N GLN A 6 -16.94 11.02 3.14
CA GLN A 6 -17.33 12.13 3.99
C GLN A 6 -16.27 12.36 5.07
N ARG A 7 -15.94 13.62 5.30
CA ARG A 7 -15.07 14.04 6.40
C ARG A 7 -15.89 14.88 7.38
N GLN A 8 -15.87 14.53 8.65
CA GLN A 8 -16.46 15.30 9.74
C GLN A 8 -15.34 15.85 10.62
N ARG A 9 -15.30 17.17 10.79
CA ARG A 9 -14.35 17.82 11.68
C ARG A 9 -14.81 17.65 13.13
N SER A 10 -13.93 17.12 13.96
CA SER A 10 -14.01 17.14 15.42
C SER A 10 -13.01 18.18 15.96
N GLU A 11 -13.09 18.53 17.25
CA GLU A 11 -12.29 19.61 17.86
C GLU A 11 -10.78 19.47 17.61
N ARG A 12 -10.26 18.24 17.49
CA ARG A 12 -8.83 17.96 17.29
C ARG A 12 -8.53 16.96 16.16
N SER A 13 -9.53 16.49 15.41
CA SER A 13 -9.32 15.46 14.39
C SER A 13 -10.37 15.50 13.28
N TYR A 14 -10.12 14.76 12.20
CA TYR A 14 -11.12 14.50 11.16
C TYR A 14 -11.54 13.04 11.26
N LYS A 15 -12.86 12.80 11.34
CA LYS A 15 -13.43 11.47 11.14
C LYS A 15 -13.73 11.30 9.66
N VAL A 16 -13.12 10.29 9.05
CA VAL A 16 -13.34 9.95 7.63
C VAL A 16 -14.22 8.71 7.57
N SER A 17 -15.29 8.76 6.78
CA SER A 17 -16.20 7.64 6.55
C SER A 17 -16.56 7.54 5.07
N VAL A 18 -16.81 6.32 4.58
CA VAL A 18 -17.40 6.12 3.25
C VAL A 18 -18.87 6.54 3.26
N THR A 19 -19.36 7.06 2.15
CA THR A 19 -20.76 7.48 1.98
C THR A 19 -21.62 6.34 1.45
N ARG A 20 -22.94 6.53 1.40
CA ARG A 20 -23.86 5.60 0.71
C ARG A 20 -23.57 5.48 -0.79
N ASP A 21 -23.13 6.58 -1.41
CA ASP A 21 -22.75 6.61 -2.83
C ASP A 21 -21.57 5.67 -3.11
N PHE A 22 -20.65 5.50 -2.15
CA PHE A 22 -19.56 4.53 -2.26
C PHE A 22 -20.08 3.10 -2.40
N TYR A 23 -20.96 2.67 -1.50
CA TYR A 23 -21.53 1.33 -1.57
C TYR A 23 -22.31 1.11 -2.87
N SER A 24 -23.06 2.12 -3.32
CA SER A 24 -23.83 2.05 -4.57
C SER A 24 -22.93 1.96 -5.79
N TYR A 25 -21.85 2.75 -5.83
CA TYR A 25 -20.89 2.77 -6.94
C TYR A 25 -20.16 1.43 -7.08
N PHE A 26 -19.78 0.80 -5.97
CA PHE A 26 -19.10 -0.50 -5.96
C PHE A 26 -20.07 -1.70 -5.92
N GLN A 27 -21.38 -1.47 -6.01
CA GLN A 27 -22.42 -2.51 -5.95
C GLN A 27 -22.29 -3.41 -4.70
N LEU A 28 -22.03 -2.79 -3.55
CA LEU A 28 -21.89 -3.45 -2.27
C LEU A 28 -23.21 -3.38 -1.50
N SER A 29 -23.57 -4.46 -0.81
CA SER A 29 -24.78 -4.51 0.03
C SER A 29 -24.72 -3.59 1.26
N GLY A 30 -23.54 -3.07 1.60
CA GLY A 30 -23.28 -2.36 2.85
C GLY A 30 -22.77 -3.27 3.96
N ASP A 31 -22.69 -4.58 3.74
CA ASP A 31 -22.04 -5.53 4.64
C ASP A 31 -20.52 -5.31 4.67
N LYS A 32 -19.97 -5.21 5.88
CA LYS A 32 -18.53 -5.05 6.09
C LYS A 32 -17.76 -6.30 5.67
N GLN A 33 -18.36 -7.49 5.76
CA GLN A 33 -17.70 -8.73 5.34
C GLN A 33 -17.56 -8.77 3.82
N GLU A 34 -18.63 -8.47 3.08
CA GLU A 34 -18.60 -8.39 1.62
C GLU A 34 -17.57 -7.34 1.14
N LEU A 35 -17.53 -6.16 1.78
CA LEU A 35 -16.53 -5.13 1.46
C LEU A 35 -15.11 -5.66 1.64
N LYS A 36 -14.84 -6.35 2.76
CA LYS A 36 -13.53 -6.92 3.05
C LYS A 36 -13.17 -8.01 2.03
N GLU A 37 -14.08 -8.92 1.72
CA GLU A 37 -13.87 -10.00 0.75
C GLU A 37 -13.59 -9.46 -0.65
N ARG A 38 -14.32 -8.43 -1.07
CA ARG A 38 -14.15 -7.83 -2.40
C ARG A 38 -12.84 -7.03 -2.50
N MET A 39 -12.44 -6.33 -1.43
CA MET A 39 -11.09 -5.72 -1.36
C MET A 39 -9.99 -6.77 -1.37
N SER A 40 -10.14 -7.86 -0.61
CA SER A 40 -9.16 -8.96 -0.58
C SER A 40 -9.05 -9.66 -1.93
N LEU A 41 -10.17 -9.87 -2.63
CA LEU A 41 -10.18 -10.43 -3.99
C LEU A 41 -9.48 -9.50 -4.98
N ALA A 42 -9.78 -8.20 -4.93
CA ALA A 42 -9.12 -7.22 -5.79
C ALA A 42 -7.61 -7.15 -5.52
N ALA A 43 -7.17 -7.19 -4.25
CA ALA A 43 -5.76 -7.23 -3.88
C ALA A 43 -5.06 -8.52 -4.34
N ALA A 44 -5.75 -9.66 -4.29
CA ALA A 44 -5.22 -10.92 -4.80
C ALA A 44 -5.11 -10.93 -6.34
N MET A 45 -6.05 -10.29 -7.04
CA MET A 45 -6.04 -10.17 -8.50
C MET A 45 -5.04 -9.12 -9.02
N ALA A 46 -4.77 -8.08 -8.24
CA ALA A 46 -3.76 -7.06 -8.59
C ALA A 46 -2.32 -7.62 -8.57
N GLY A 47 -2.13 -8.83 -8.03
CA GLY A 47 -0.80 -9.38 -7.77
C GLY A 47 -0.11 -8.67 -6.61
N PRO A 48 0.98 -9.24 -6.05
CA PRO A 48 1.87 -8.45 -5.22
C PRO A 48 2.37 -7.27 -6.05
N PRO A 49 2.42 -6.04 -5.52
CA PRO A 49 3.11 -4.96 -6.21
C PRO A 49 4.52 -5.45 -6.50
N THR A 50 4.92 -5.50 -7.77
CA THR A 50 6.32 -5.76 -8.10
C THR A 50 7.13 -4.57 -7.60
N ASP A 51 8.29 -4.83 -7.01
CA ASP A 51 9.18 -3.78 -6.47
C ASP A 51 9.53 -2.73 -7.54
N GLU A 52 9.42 -3.10 -8.82
CA GLU A 52 9.56 -2.24 -10.00
C GLU A 52 8.53 -1.10 -10.08
N GLU A 53 7.33 -1.21 -9.49
CA GLU A 53 6.26 -0.19 -9.61
C GLU A 53 6.20 0.78 -8.41
N THR A 54 6.88 0.46 -7.29
CA THR A 54 6.77 1.25 -6.05
C THR A 54 7.85 2.32 -5.88
N GLY A 55 8.90 2.32 -6.71
CA GLY A 55 9.99 3.30 -6.63
C GLY A 55 10.77 3.31 -5.31
N LEU A 56 10.52 2.34 -4.41
CA LEU A 56 11.35 2.10 -3.24
C LEU A 56 12.45 1.12 -3.62
N HIS A 57 13.55 1.65 -4.14
CA HIS A 57 14.81 0.91 -4.10
C HIS A 57 15.18 0.72 -2.62
N ASP A 58 15.48 -0.52 -2.22
CA ASP A 58 16.03 -0.82 -0.91
C ASP A 58 17.31 0.00 -0.71
N PRO A 59 17.47 0.77 0.39
CA PRO A 59 18.70 1.54 0.65
C PRO A 59 19.96 0.65 0.82
N GLN A 60 19.82 -0.68 0.75
CA GLN A 60 20.92 -1.63 0.83
C GLN A 60 21.70 -1.80 -0.48
N ASP A 61 21.19 -1.31 -1.61
CA ASP A 61 21.96 -1.27 -2.87
C ASP A 61 23.03 -0.16 -2.88
N ALA A 62 23.07 0.70 -1.84
CA ALA A 62 24.08 1.75 -1.71
C ALA A 62 25.45 1.27 -1.22
N VAL A 63 25.65 -0.04 -1.02
CA VAL A 63 26.93 -0.61 -0.53
C VAL A 63 27.40 -1.74 -1.44
N GLN A 64 27.84 -1.38 -2.64
CA GLN A 64 28.78 -2.20 -3.41
C GLN A 64 30.04 -1.38 -3.71
N ASP A 65 31.17 -2.09 -3.73
CA ASP A 65 32.55 -1.63 -3.97
C ASP A 65 33.39 -1.21 -2.76
N THR A 66 33.81 -2.19 -1.96
CA THR A 66 35.25 -2.33 -1.64
C THR A 66 35.61 -3.82 -1.50
N GLU A 67 36.15 -4.42 -2.55
CA GLU A 67 36.80 -5.74 -2.46
C GLU A 67 38.02 -5.66 -1.52
N PRO A 68 38.20 -6.56 -0.55
CA PRO A 68 39.47 -6.73 0.13
C PRO A 68 40.37 -7.66 -0.70
N VAL A 69 41.29 -7.09 -1.48
CA VAL A 69 42.38 -7.87 -2.09
C VAL A 69 43.26 -8.46 -0.98
N SER A 70 43.15 -9.77 -0.84
CA SER A 70 44.06 -10.61 -0.08
C SER A 70 45.39 -10.73 -0.82
N ASN A 71 46.52 -10.45 -0.17
CA ASN A 71 47.76 -11.14 -0.51
C ASN A 71 48.68 -11.29 0.72
N ALA A 72 49.00 -12.53 1.03
CA ALA A 72 49.93 -12.94 2.07
C ALA A 72 51.39 -12.74 1.64
N ALA A 73 52.30 -12.48 2.58
CA ALA A 73 53.66 -13.06 2.61
C ALA A 73 54.41 -12.68 3.90
N ALA A 74 55.24 -13.61 4.36
CA ALA A 74 55.96 -13.66 5.61
C ALA A 74 57.09 -12.62 5.81
N SER A 75 57.34 -12.25 7.06
CA SER A 75 58.62 -12.39 7.80
C SER A 75 58.43 -12.00 9.26
#